data_AF-A0A6C0H6H6-F1
#
_entry.id   AF-A0A6C0H6H6-F1
#
_cell.length_a   1.000
_cell.length_b   1.000
_cell.length_c   1.000
_cell.angle_alpha   90.00
_cell.angle_beta   90.00
_cell.angle_gamma   90.00
#
_symmetry.space_group_name_H-M   'P 1'
#
loop_
_entity.id
_entity.type
_entity.pdbx_description
1 polymer ?
#
loop_
_entity_poly.entity_id
_entity_poly.type
_entity_poly.pdbx_seq_one_letter_code
_entity_poly.pdbx_strand_id
1 'polypeptide(L)'
;KYYLMAIEKEDNYAMINLGNLYNIVEKDYENAKKYYLMAIEKEDNYAMINLGNLYNIVEKDYENAKKYYLMAIEKGNKDAIINLGNIYYNIENDCDNAKKYYLMAIEKENESAMNNLGNIYYVEKDYENAKKYWLMAVEKENDLAMINLGNIYNIVEKDYENAKKYYLMAIEKGNDYAMINLGNLYYEVEKDYKNAKKYWLMAIEKGNDCAMDYLGNLYYNIEKDYENAKKYYLMAIEKGNNDAINGLGSIYLIAKDYENAKKYWLMVIEKGNDLAMINLGNLYYDIEKDYENAKKYWLMAIEKGNDFAMYNLGNLYYDIEKDYENAKKYWLMAIEKGNDFAMYNLGNLYYDTEKDYENAKKYWLMAIEKGNDFAMYNLGNLYYDIEKDYENAKKYYLMAIEKGNELAINNLGLLCGGNYLKMYVCLKEITNRNELIDNKIKELKKNKKVIEYENKLAYFGELNNIKECMICFKNDKLHLLMECMRHDICKDCFLEVKKCPYCRY
;
A
#
# COMPACT_ATOMS: atom_id res chain seq x y z
N LYS A 1 30.02 -48.33 3.02
CA LYS A 1 31.01 -49.43 3.16
C LYS A 1 32.42 -48.92 3.47
N TYR A 2 33.06 -48.11 2.61
CA TYR A 2 34.41 -47.59 2.88
C TYR A 2 34.49 -46.71 4.14
N TYR A 3 33.47 -45.88 4.42
CA TYR A 3 33.41 -45.13 5.68
C TYR A 3 33.39 -46.05 6.91
N LEU A 4 32.58 -47.11 6.91
CA LEU A 4 32.54 -48.08 8.02
C LEU A 4 33.92 -48.71 8.27
N MET A 5 34.64 -49.10 7.21
CA MET A 5 36.00 -49.65 7.32
C MET A 5 37.03 -48.63 7.83
N ALA A 6 36.84 -47.34 7.56
CA ALA A 6 37.69 -46.27 8.07
C ALA A 6 37.35 -45.92 9.53
N ILE A 7 36.08 -46.03 9.93
CA ILE A 7 35.63 -45.88 11.31
C ILE A 7 36.20 -46.98 12.22
N GLU A 8 36.33 -48.22 11.71
CA GLU A 8 37.05 -49.31 12.41
C GLU A 8 38.53 -48.96 12.66
N LYS A 9 39.10 -48.05 11.85
CA LYS A 9 40.43 -47.47 12.04
C LYS A 9 40.39 -46.12 12.74
N GLU A 10 39.29 -45.83 13.43
CA GLU A 10 39.16 -44.67 14.30
C GLU A 10 39.21 -43.30 13.58
N ASP A 11 38.89 -43.26 12.28
CA ASP A 11 38.91 -42.06 11.45
C ASP A 11 37.71 -41.12 11.70
N ASN A 12 37.97 -39.91 12.19
CA ASN A 12 36.94 -38.90 12.50
C ASN A 12 36.19 -38.40 11.27
N TYR A 13 36.88 -38.20 10.15
CA TYR A 13 36.27 -37.72 8.91
C TYR A 13 35.29 -38.75 8.36
N ALA A 14 35.61 -40.04 8.49
CA ALA A 14 34.70 -41.12 8.12
C ALA A 14 33.46 -41.16 9.01
N MET A 15 33.58 -40.91 10.32
CA MET A 15 32.44 -40.80 11.24
C MET A 15 31.50 -39.64 10.84
N ILE A 16 32.04 -38.45 10.59
CA ILE A 16 31.24 -37.27 10.21
C ILE A 16 30.55 -37.47 8.87
N ASN A 17 31.28 -37.93 7.86
CA ASN A 17 30.71 -38.12 6.52
C ASN A 17 29.65 -39.21 6.49
N LEU A 18 29.82 -40.27 7.28
CA LEU A 18 28.80 -41.29 7.44
C LEU A 18 27.58 -40.74 8.17
N GLY A 19 27.77 -39.93 9.22
CA GLY A 19 26.68 -39.23 9.90
C GLY A 19 25.91 -38.31 8.93
N ASN A 20 26.61 -37.56 8.08
CA ASN A 20 26.00 -36.70 7.06
C ASN A 20 25.22 -37.49 6.02
N LEU A 21 25.74 -38.66 5.59
CA LEU A 21 25.03 -39.56 4.68
C LEU A 21 23.71 -40.01 5.30
N TYR A 22 23.74 -40.48 6.55
CA TYR A 22 22.53 -40.90 7.26
C TYR A 22 21.54 -39.74 7.45
N ASN A 23 22.03 -38.55 7.82
CA ASN A 23 21.19 -37.39 8.05
C ASN A 23 20.51 -36.87 6.78
N ILE A 24 21.30 -36.61 5.73
CA ILE A 24 20.85 -35.89 4.53
C ILE A 24 20.20 -36.83 3.53
N VAL A 25 20.81 -38.00 3.29
CA VAL A 25 20.39 -38.91 2.21
C VAL A 25 19.39 -39.93 2.72
N GLU A 26 19.73 -40.64 3.79
CA GLU A 26 18.89 -41.75 4.29
C GLU A 26 17.79 -41.28 5.25
N LYS A 27 17.91 -40.06 5.79
CA LYS A 27 17.05 -39.51 6.85
C LYS A 27 16.94 -40.43 8.07
N ASP A 28 18.01 -41.18 8.35
CA ASP A 28 18.16 -42.02 9.54
C ASP A 28 18.88 -41.22 10.62
N TYR A 29 18.09 -40.44 11.37
CA TYR A 29 18.63 -39.51 12.36
C TYR A 29 19.28 -40.20 13.56
N GLU A 30 18.83 -41.41 13.90
CA GLU A 30 19.41 -42.19 15.00
C GLU A 30 20.83 -42.62 14.67
N ASN A 31 21.05 -43.17 13.47
CA ASN A 31 22.39 -43.50 13.02
C ASN A 31 23.25 -42.25 12.79
N ALA A 32 22.67 -41.16 12.25
CA ALA A 32 23.40 -39.90 12.12
C ALA A 32 23.95 -39.40 13.47
N LYS A 33 23.09 -39.34 14.50
CA LYS A 33 23.48 -38.98 15.87
C LYS A 33 24.57 -39.89 16.41
N LYS A 34 24.42 -41.21 16.25
CA LYS A 34 25.41 -42.18 16.72
C LYS A 34 26.81 -41.84 16.19
N TYR A 35 26.96 -41.64 14.88
CA TYR A 35 28.27 -41.36 14.30
C TYR A 35 28.78 -39.95 14.64
N TYR A 36 27.89 -38.96 14.77
CA TYR A 36 28.30 -37.65 15.28
C TYR A 36 28.80 -37.73 16.72
N LEU A 37 28.11 -38.44 17.61
CA LEU A 37 28.52 -38.63 19.01
C LEU A 37 29.89 -39.32 19.10
N MET A 38 30.16 -40.35 18.29
CA MET A 38 31.47 -40.99 18.21
C MET A 38 32.60 -40.02 17.82
N ALA A 39 32.34 -39.10 16.88
CA ALA A 39 33.31 -38.07 16.50
C ALA A 39 33.46 -36.98 17.59
N ILE A 40 32.38 -36.65 18.30
CA ILE A 40 32.39 -35.70 19.43
C ILE A 40 33.21 -36.24 20.61
N GLU A 41 33.19 -37.55 20.88
CA GLU A 41 34.06 -38.19 21.87
C GLU A 41 35.54 -37.97 21.57
N LYS A 42 35.87 -37.70 20.30
CA LYS A 42 37.21 -37.36 19.82
C LYS A 42 37.43 -35.86 19.66
N GLU A 43 36.59 -35.07 20.33
CA GLU A 43 36.59 -33.60 20.37
C GLU A 43 36.39 -32.91 19.01
N ASP A 44 35.78 -33.59 18.04
CA ASP A 44 35.55 -33.00 16.71
C ASP A 44 34.46 -31.91 16.74
N ASN A 45 34.84 -30.68 16.37
CA ASN A 45 33.95 -29.53 16.46
C ASN A 45 32.92 -29.44 15.31
N TYR A 46 33.15 -30.12 14.17
CA TYR A 46 32.18 -30.18 13.08
C TYR A 46 31.06 -31.18 13.41
N ALA A 47 31.41 -32.28 14.06
CA ALA A 47 30.43 -33.23 14.58
C ALA A 47 29.52 -32.57 15.64
N MET A 48 30.07 -31.72 16.51
CA MET A 48 29.28 -30.92 17.47
C MET A 48 28.29 -30.00 16.74
N ILE A 49 28.69 -29.30 15.68
CA ILE A 49 27.78 -28.46 14.88
C ILE A 49 26.71 -29.30 14.18
N ASN A 50 27.09 -30.39 13.53
CA ASN A 50 26.13 -31.21 12.77
C ASN A 50 25.09 -31.83 13.70
N LEU A 51 25.49 -32.26 14.89
CA LEU A 51 24.57 -32.73 15.90
C LEU A 51 23.68 -31.60 16.45
N GLY A 52 24.24 -30.42 16.70
CA GLY A 52 23.48 -29.23 17.08
C GLY A 52 22.44 -28.83 16.03
N ASN A 53 22.81 -28.87 14.74
CA ASN A 53 21.92 -28.61 13.61
C ASN A 53 20.79 -29.64 13.52
N LEU A 54 21.10 -30.92 13.76
CA LEU A 54 20.10 -31.99 13.79
C LEU A 54 19.08 -31.73 14.90
N TYR A 55 19.54 -31.41 16.11
CA TYR A 55 18.65 -31.05 17.22
C TYR A 55 17.82 -29.80 16.92
N ASN A 56 18.42 -28.76 16.34
CA ASN A 56 17.76 -27.50 16.04
C ASN A 56 16.68 -27.64 14.95
N ILE A 57 17.03 -28.26 13.82
CA ILE A 57 16.21 -28.25 12.60
C ILE A 57 15.22 -29.41 12.59
N VAL A 58 15.67 -30.62 12.95
CA VAL A 58 14.87 -31.84 12.83
C VAL A 58 14.04 -32.04 14.09
N GLU A 59 14.68 -32.02 15.25
CA GLU A 59 14.03 -32.40 16.51
C GLU A 59 13.40 -31.22 17.23
N LYS A 60 13.80 -29.99 16.87
CA LYS A 60 13.41 -28.76 17.55
C LYS A 60 13.73 -28.80 19.05
N ASP A 61 14.79 -29.52 19.41
CA ASP A 61 15.35 -29.57 20.76
C ASP A 61 16.45 -28.51 20.88
N TYR A 62 16.00 -27.29 21.16
CA TYR A 62 16.88 -26.12 21.19
C TYR A 62 17.86 -26.15 22.35
N GLU A 63 17.54 -26.83 23.46
CA GLU A 63 18.43 -26.93 24.60
C GLU A 63 19.66 -27.79 24.27
N ASN A 64 19.44 -28.96 23.66
CA ASN A 64 20.54 -29.78 23.18
C ASN A 64 21.28 -29.10 22.02
N ALA A 65 20.58 -28.43 21.10
CA ALA A 65 21.24 -27.67 20.03
C ALA A 65 22.22 -26.63 20.59
N LYS A 66 21.77 -25.79 21.54
CA LYS A 66 22.62 -24.80 22.22
C LYS A 66 23.80 -25.45 22.92
N LYS A 67 23.59 -26.56 23.64
CA LYS A 67 24.66 -27.30 24.32
C LYS A 67 25.77 -27.69 23.33
N TYR A 68 25.43 -28.30 22.20
CA TYR A 68 26.45 -28.73 21.23
C TYR A 68 27.08 -27.56 20.49
N TYR A 69 26.35 -26.47 20.22
CA TYR A 69 26.96 -25.25 19.69
C TYR A 69 27.94 -24.62 20.68
N LEU A 70 27.61 -24.52 21.97
CA LEU A 70 28.53 -24.02 23.00
C LEU A 70 29.81 -24.86 23.05
N MET A 71 29.69 -26.19 23.03
CA MET A 71 30.85 -27.09 22.97
C MET A 71 31.70 -26.83 21.71
N ALA A 72 31.07 -26.62 20.55
CA ALA A 72 31.78 -26.31 19.31
C ALA A 72 32.50 -24.95 19.37
N ILE A 73 31.89 -23.94 19.98
CA ILE A 73 32.48 -22.60 20.20
C ILE A 73 33.71 -22.70 21.09
N GLU A 74 33.64 -23.48 22.18
CA GLU A 74 34.79 -23.74 23.07
C GLU A 74 35.96 -24.39 22.32
N LYS A 75 35.67 -25.22 21.32
CA LYS A 75 36.66 -25.83 20.41
C LYS A 75 37.02 -24.94 19.20
N GLY A 76 36.65 -23.65 19.25
CA GLY A 76 37.05 -22.63 18.28
C GLY A 76 36.26 -22.63 16.96
N ASN A 77 35.13 -23.34 16.88
CA ASN A 77 34.32 -23.33 15.67
C ASN A 77 33.48 -22.04 15.58
N LYS A 78 33.68 -21.30 14.49
CA LYS A 78 33.08 -19.98 14.26
C LYS A 78 31.62 -20.07 13.81
N ASP A 79 31.25 -21.12 13.09
CA ASP A 79 29.89 -21.30 12.55
C ASP A 79 28.88 -21.60 13.66
N ALA A 80 29.33 -22.21 14.76
CA ALA A 80 28.51 -22.42 15.94
C ALA A 80 28.07 -21.11 16.62
N ILE A 81 28.89 -20.05 16.52
CA ILE A 81 28.59 -18.75 17.13
C ILE A 81 27.34 -18.14 16.49
N ILE A 82 27.26 -18.13 15.16
CA ILE A 82 26.09 -17.59 14.45
C ILE A 82 24.85 -18.46 14.65
N ASN A 83 24.99 -19.79 14.64
CA ASN A 83 23.86 -20.69 14.88
C ASN A 83 23.27 -20.52 16.28
N LEU A 84 24.12 -20.29 17.28
CA LEU A 84 23.67 -19.99 18.63
C LEU A 84 22.97 -18.63 18.72
N GLY A 85 23.52 -17.60 18.08
CA GLY A 85 22.85 -16.29 17.96
C GLY A 85 21.47 -16.38 17.27
N ASN A 86 21.35 -17.21 16.23
CA ASN A 86 20.09 -17.46 15.53
C ASN A 86 19.05 -18.15 16.42
N ILE A 87 19.44 -19.05 17.33
CA ILE A 87 18.51 -19.65 18.30
C ILE A 87 17.99 -18.56 19.25
N TYR A 88 18.88 -17.77 19.85
CA TYR A 88 18.46 -16.71 20.76
C TYR A 88 17.52 -15.71 20.08
N TYR A 89 17.83 -15.32 18.84
CA TYR A 89 17.01 -14.37 18.10
C TYR A 89 15.66 -14.96 17.66
N ASN A 90 15.67 -16.08 16.92
CA ASN A 90 14.46 -16.56 16.24
C ASN A 90 13.55 -17.42 17.11
N ILE A 91 14.09 -18.05 18.15
CA ILE A 91 13.35 -19.01 18.99
C ILE A 91 13.04 -18.42 20.35
N GLU A 92 14.05 -17.89 21.04
CA GLU A 92 13.89 -17.38 22.40
C GLU A 92 13.47 -15.91 22.44
N ASN A 93 13.59 -15.20 21.31
CA ASN A 93 13.39 -13.75 21.20
C ASN A 93 14.25 -12.97 22.23
N ASP A 94 15.43 -13.51 22.54
CA ASP A 94 16.43 -12.90 23.42
C ASP A 94 17.43 -12.11 22.59
N CYS A 95 17.08 -10.84 22.34
CA CYS A 95 17.90 -9.94 21.54
C CYS A 95 19.27 -9.66 22.18
N ASP A 96 19.40 -9.66 23.51
CA ASP A 96 20.64 -9.33 24.19
C ASP A 96 21.68 -10.43 23.99
N ASN A 97 21.28 -11.69 24.18
CA ASN A 97 22.17 -12.81 23.89
C ASN A 97 22.42 -12.95 22.39
N ALA A 98 21.42 -12.76 21.53
CA ALA A 98 21.63 -12.77 20.08
C ALA A 98 22.68 -11.73 19.64
N LYS A 99 22.56 -10.48 20.11
CA LYS A 99 23.54 -9.41 19.86
C LYS A 99 24.94 -9.80 20.33
N LYS A 100 25.06 -10.35 21.54
CA LYS A 100 26.35 -10.82 22.09
C LYS A 100 27.02 -11.83 21.15
N TYR A 101 26.30 -12.87 20.73
CA TYR A 101 26.87 -13.89 19.85
C TYR A 101 27.12 -13.36 18.44
N TYR A 102 26.26 -12.51 17.89
CA TYR A 102 26.54 -11.88 16.59
C TYR A 102 27.78 -10.97 16.63
N LEU A 103 27.96 -10.17 17.68
CA LEU A 103 29.18 -9.37 17.86
C LEU A 103 30.43 -10.26 17.92
N MET A 104 30.38 -11.37 18.66
CA MET A 104 31.46 -12.37 18.68
C MET A 104 31.74 -12.96 17.28
N ALA A 105 30.70 -13.21 16.48
CA ALA A 105 30.87 -13.72 15.12
C ALA A 105 31.41 -12.65 14.16
N ILE A 106 31.05 -11.38 14.35
CA ILE A 106 31.56 -10.23 13.58
C ILE A 106 33.06 -10.04 13.83
N GLU A 107 33.55 -10.22 15.06
CA GLU A 107 34.99 -10.23 15.37
C GLU A 107 35.75 -11.34 14.61
N LYS A 108 35.03 -12.35 14.11
CA LYS A 108 35.57 -13.42 13.26
C LYS A 108 35.27 -13.20 11.77
N GLU A 109 34.91 -11.97 11.41
CA GLU A 109 34.55 -11.52 10.05
C GLU A 109 33.35 -12.23 9.42
N ASN A 110 32.39 -12.70 10.22
CA ASN A 110 31.18 -13.34 9.69
C ASN A 110 30.18 -12.29 9.14
N GLU A 111 29.97 -12.29 7.82
CA GLU A 111 29.07 -11.37 7.11
C GLU A 111 27.59 -11.56 7.45
N SER A 112 27.15 -12.80 7.68
CA SER A 112 25.76 -13.10 8.03
C SER A 112 25.41 -12.55 9.41
N ALA A 113 26.36 -12.57 10.35
CA ALA A 113 26.21 -11.97 11.67
C ALA A 113 26.11 -10.44 11.59
N MET A 114 26.87 -9.79 10.70
CA MET A 114 26.73 -8.35 10.42
C MET A 114 25.31 -8.04 9.93
N ASN A 115 24.80 -8.82 8.97
CA ASN A 115 23.44 -8.66 8.47
C ASN A 115 22.36 -8.87 9.56
N ASN A 116 22.47 -9.97 10.32
CA ASN A 116 21.49 -10.31 11.35
C ASN A 116 21.49 -9.30 12.51
N LEU A 117 22.66 -8.78 12.88
CA LEU A 117 22.75 -7.73 13.88
C LEU A 117 22.10 -6.42 13.38
N GLY A 118 22.29 -6.07 12.11
CA GLY A 118 21.58 -4.96 11.47
C GLY A 118 20.05 -5.13 11.54
N ASN A 119 19.55 -6.35 11.31
CA ASN A 119 18.12 -6.66 11.42
C ASN A 119 17.57 -6.46 12.84
N ILE A 120 18.33 -6.83 13.88
CA ILE A 120 17.92 -6.58 15.26
C ILE A 120 17.76 -5.07 15.51
N TYR A 121 18.78 -4.28 15.14
CA TYR A 121 18.72 -2.82 15.33
C TYR A 121 17.59 -2.17 14.52
N TYR A 122 17.28 -2.69 13.34
CA TYR A 122 16.14 -2.22 12.55
C TYR A 122 14.81 -2.43 13.28
N VAL A 123 14.58 -3.60 13.88
CA VAL A 123 13.38 -3.88 14.69
C VAL A 123 13.29 -2.96 15.91
N GLU A 124 14.44 -2.67 16.53
CA GLU A 124 14.56 -1.70 17.63
C GLU A 124 14.42 -0.24 17.18
N LYS A 125 14.32 0.01 15.87
CA LYS A 125 14.28 1.34 15.23
C LYS A 125 15.55 2.17 15.43
N ASP A 126 16.66 1.52 15.78
CA ASP A 126 17.99 2.11 15.75
C ASP A 126 18.57 2.00 14.34
N TYR A 127 18.03 2.84 13.44
CA TYR A 127 18.35 2.80 12.03
C TYR A 127 19.81 3.16 11.73
N GLU A 128 20.48 3.90 12.61
CA GLU A 128 21.88 4.27 12.43
C GLU A 128 22.78 3.04 12.63
N ASN A 129 22.57 2.28 13.72
CA ASN A 129 23.29 1.03 13.91
C ASN A 129 22.88 -0.03 12.89
N ALA A 130 21.60 -0.11 12.52
CA ALA A 130 21.15 -1.04 11.46
C ALA A 130 21.95 -0.83 10.16
N LYS A 131 22.00 0.42 9.66
CA LYS A 131 22.77 0.78 8.47
C LYS A 131 24.25 0.52 8.65
N LYS A 132 24.84 0.86 9.80
CA LYS A 132 26.26 0.62 10.08
C LYS A 132 26.63 -0.85 9.87
N TYR A 133 25.89 -1.77 10.48
CA TYR A 133 26.19 -3.20 10.37
C TYR A 133 25.84 -3.77 8.98
N TRP A 134 24.77 -3.30 8.33
CA TRP A 134 24.50 -3.69 6.95
C TRP A 134 25.57 -3.18 5.98
N LEU A 135 26.10 -1.96 6.14
CA LEU A 135 27.19 -1.44 5.33
C LEU A 135 28.46 -2.31 5.47
N MET A 136 28.79 -2.72 6.70
CA MET A 136 29.89 -3.67 6.93
C MET A 136 29.65 -5.01 6.20
N ALA A 137 28.42 -5.51 6.19
CA ALA A 137 28.06 -6.73 5.47
C ALA A 137 28.13 -6.54 3.94
N VAL A 138 27.75 -5.36 3.42
CA VAL A 138 27.86 -5.02 1.99
C VAL A 138 29.31 -4.93 1.54
N GLU A 139 30.24 -4.47 2.39
CA GLU A 139 31.69 -4.53 2.11
C GLU A 139 32.20 -5.97 1.94
N LYS A 140 31.49 -6.94 2.50
CA LYS A 140 31.72 -8.39 2.32
C LYS A 140 30.84 -9.00 1.22
N GLU A 141 30.25 -8.16 0.38
CA GLU A 141 29.38 -8.56 -0.75
C GLU A 141 28.08 -9.26 -0.38
N ASN A 142 27.59 -9.11 0.86
CA ASN A 142 26.33 -9.72 1.29
C ASN A 142 25.12 -9.06 0.60
N ASP A 143 24.43 -9.82 -0.25
CA ASP A 143 23.30 -9.35 -1.06
C ASP A 143 22.02 -9.07 -0.24
N LEU A 144 21.77 -9.83 0.83
CA LEU A 144 20.68 -9.57 1.77
C LEU A 144 20.84 -8.21 2.46
N ALA A 145 22.05 -7.87 2.89
CA ALA A 145 22.34 -6.57 3.48
C ALA A 145 22.18 -5.42 2.48
N MET A 146 22.52 -5.64 1.19
CA MET A 146 22.23 -4.67 0.13
C MET A 146 20.71 -4.44 -0.01
N ILE A 147 19.89 -5.50 0.03
CA ILE A 147 18.43 -5.35 0.00
C ILE A 147 17.92 -4.61 1.22
N ASN A 148 18.43 -4.92 2.41
CA ASN A 148 18.02 -4.26 3.65
C ASN A 148 18.36 -2.76 3.64
N LEU A 149 19.53 -2.39 3.12
CA LEU A 149 19.87 -0.98 2.86
C LEU A 149 18.94 -0.35 1.83
N GLY A 150 18.64 -1.04 0.73
CA GLY A 150 17.69 -0.55 -0.27
C GLY A 150 16.30 -0.29 0.35
N ASN A 151 15.83 -1.20 1.21
CA ASN A 151 14.55 -1.11 1.89
C ASN A 151 14.49 0.05 2.87
N ILE A 152 15.54 0.27 3.68
CA ILE A 152 15.53 1.39 4.64
C ILE A 152 15.58 2.74 3.93
N TYR A 153 16.37 2.86 2.85
CA TYR A 153 16.39 4.07 2.05
C TYR A 153 15.04 4.33 1.37
N ASN A 154 14.37 3.29 0.87
CA ASN A 154 13.06 3.44 0.24
C ASN A 154 11.96 3.82 1.24
N ILE A 155 11.80 3.04 2.31
CA ILE A 155 10.63 3.08 3.18
C ILE A 155 10.78 4.15 4.27
N VAL A 156 11.96 4.23 4.91
CA VAL A 156 12.19 5.10 6.07
C VAL A 156 12.68 6.47 5.64
N GLU A 157 13.76 6.51 4.86
CA GLU A 157 14.41 7.78 4.50
C GLU A 157 13.79 8.44 3.26
N LYS A 158 13.07 7.66 2.44
CA LYS A 158 12.53 8.08 1.13
C LYS A 158 13.62 8.64 0.20
N ASP A 159 14.85 8.13 0.36
CA ASP A 159 15.98 8.37 -0.54
C ASP A 159 15.99 7.29 -1.62
N TYR A 160 15.18 7.53 -2.65
CA TYR A 160 14.98 6.55 -3.72
C TYR A 160 16.22 6.34 -4.57
N GLU A 161 17.15 7.29 -4.62
CA GLU A 161 18.39 7.14 -5.40
C GLU A 161 19.32 6.13 -4.74
N ASN A 162 19.54 6.27 -3.42
CA ASN A 162 20.29 5.26 -2.67
C ASN A 162 19.54 3.91 -2.63
N ALA A 163 18.21 3.90 -2.52
CA ALA A 163 17.44 2.67 -2.61
C ALA A 163 17.72 1.91 -3.93
N LYS A 164 17.63 2.60 -5.07
CA LYS A 164 17.96 2.04 -6.39
C LYS A 164 19.38 1.53 -6.46
N LYS A 165 20.35 2.31 -5.96
CA LYS A 165 21.77 1.92 -5.94
C LYS A 165 21.97 0.57 -5.26
N TYR A 166 21.47 0.39 -4.04
CA TYR A 166 21.67 -0.86 -3.31
C TYR A 166 20.87 -2.04 -3.89
N TYR A 167 19.66 -1.81 -4.39
CA TYR A 167 18.95 -2.86 -5.13
C TYR A 167 19.71 -3.29 -6.39
N LEU A 168 20.25 -2.35 -7.18
CA LEU A 168 21.04 -2.67 -8.37
C LEU A 168 22.29 -3.49 -8.02
N MET A 169 22.99 -3.16 -6.94
CA MET A 169 24.13 -3.96 -6.45
C MET A 169 23.72 -5.40 -6.12
N ALA A 170 22.57 -5.60 -5.45
CA ALA A 170 22.06 -6.94 -5.16
C ALA A 170 21.60 -7.70 -6.42
N ILE A 171 21.03 -6.99 -7.41
CA ILE A 171 20.66 -7.55 -8.71
C ILE A 171 21.88 -8.03 -9.49
N GLU A 172 23.02 -7.33 -9.42
CA GLU A 172 24.28 -7.76 -10.02
C GLU A 172 24.79 -9.08 -9.42
N LYS A 173 24.51 -9.34 -8.14
CA LYS A 173 24.76 -10.64 -7.48
C LYS A 173 23.69 -11.68 -7.82
N GLY A 174 22.66 -11.29 -8.54
CA GLY A 174 21.59 -12.16 -8.98
C GLY A 174 20.46 -12.35 -7.97
N ASN A 175 20.30 -11.46 -7.00
CA ASN A 175 19.19 -11.58 -6.06
C ASN A 175 17.86 -11.16 -6.72
N ASP A 176 16.88 -12.06 -6.73
CA ASP A 176 15.56 -11.86 -7.33
C ASP A 176 14.62 -10.99 -6.47
N TYR A 177 14.76 -11.02 -5.14
CA TYR A 177 14.04 -10.08 -4.26
C TYR A 177 14.43 -8.62 -4.52
N ALA A 178 15.71 -8.35 -4.82
CA ALA A 178 16.14 -7.02 -5.21
C ALA A 178 15.50 -6.56 -6.54
N MET A 179 15.30 -7.48 -7.49
CA MET A 179 14.58 -7.20 -8.75
C MET A 179 13.12 -6.84 -8.48
N ILE A 180 12.46 -7.55 -7.57
CA ILE A 180 11.09 -7.24 -7.14
C ILE A 180 11.03 -5.87 -6.49
N ASN A 181 11.88 -5.60 -5.51
CA ASN A 181 11.85 -4.35 -4.74
C ASN A 181 12.13 -3.15 -5.64
N LEU A 182 13.06 -3.28 -6.59
CA LEU A 182 13.30 -2.25 -7.59
C LEU A 182 12.11 -2.09 -8.55
N GLY A 183 11.49 -3.19 -8.98
CA GLY A 183 10.27 -3.16 -9.78
C GLY A 183 9.11 -2.43 -9.07
N ASN A 184 8.91 -2.74 -7.79
CA ASN A 184 7.92 -2.11 -6.92
C ASN A 184 8.19 -0.62 -6.74
N LEU A 185 9.46 -0.23 -6.55
CA LEU A 185 9.85 1.18 -6.47
C LEU A 185 9.45 1.94 -7.75
N TYR A 186 9.75 1.39 -8.92
CA TYR A 186 9.35 2.01 -10.19
C TYR A 186 7.82 2.08 -10.35
N TYR A 187 7.09 1.04 -9.93
CA TYR A 187 5.63 0.99 -10.03
C TYR A 187 4.92 1.96 -9.07
N GLU A 188 5.35 1.99 -7.81
CA GLU A 188 4.64 2.70 -6.75
C GLU A 188 5.05 4.17 -6.68
N VAL A 189 6.35 4.46 -6.79
CA VAL A 189 6.92 5.80 -6.58
C VAL A 189 7.08 6.55 -7.90
N GLU A 190 7.83 5.98 -8.84
CA GLU A 190 8.16 6.69 -10.09
C GLU A 190 7.03 6.62 -11.14
N LYS A 191 6.08 5.69 -10.97
CA LYS A 191 5.03 5.35 -11.95
C LYS A 191 5.62 4.99 -13.33
N ASP A 192 6.85 4.49 -13.35
CA ASP A 192 7.52 3.99 -14.54
C ASP A 192 7.24 2.49 -14.70
N TYR A 193 6.07 2.20 -15.27
CA TYR A 193 5.60 0.83 -15.47
C TYR A 193 6.47 0.02 -16.43
N LYS A 194 7.21 0.68 -17.33
CA LYS A 194 8.11 -0.01 -18.26
C LYS A 194 9.30 -0.60 -17.52
N ASN A 195 9.92 0.19 -16.64
CA ASN A 195 11.02 -0.31 -15.81
C ASN A 195 10.53 -1.29 -14.75
N ALA A 196 9.35 -1.06 -14.13
CA ALA A 196 8.75 -2.03 -13.22
C ALA A 196 8.62 -3.43 -13.86
N LYS A 197 7.99 -3.47 -15.05
CA LYS A 197 7.84 -4.69 -15.86
C LYS A 197 9.17 -5.33 -16.21
N LYS A 198 10.19 -4.55 -16.57
CA LYS A 198 11.53 -5.06 -16.89
C LYS A 198 12.12 -5.86 -15.71
N TYR A 199 12.13 -5.29 -14.51
CA TYR A 199 12.74 -5.95 -13.36
C TYR A 199 11.91 -7.12 -12.85
N TRP A 200 10.57 -7.04 -12.88
CA TRP A 200 9.74 -8.20 -12.55
C TRP A 200 9.92 -9.35 -13.56
N LEU A 201 10.05 -9.08 -14.86
CA LEU A 201 10.38 -10.12 -15.84
C LEU A 201 11.72 -10.80 -15.54
N MET A 202 12.75 -10.04 -15.14
CA MET A 202 14.03 -10.61 -14.72
C MET A 202 13.89 -11.53 -13.49
N ALA A 203 13.02 -11.17 -12.52
CA ALA A 203 12.73 -12.03 -11.36
C ALA A 203 11.94 -13.29 -11.76
N ILE A 204 11.00 -13.18 -12.70
CA ILE A 204 10.24 -14.32 -13.26
C ILE A 204 11.16 -15.31 -13.96
N GLU A 205 12.19 -14.84 -14.68
CA GLU A 205 13.21 -15.71 -15.30
C GLU A 205 13.97 -16.55 -14.26
N LYS A 206 14.02 -16.09 -13.01
CA LYS A 206 14.58 -16.85 -11.87
C LYS A 206 13.56 -17.73 -11.14
N GLY A 207 12.32 -17.74 -11.61
CA GLY A 207 11.24 -18.54 -11.06
C GLY A 207 10.51 -17.88 -9.90
N ASN A 208 10.68 -16.57 -9.68
CA ASN A 208 10.01 -15.85 -8.61
C ASN A 208 8.50 -15.70 -8.90
N ASP A 209 7.67 -16.21 -8.00
CA ASP A 209 6.22 -16.29 -8.11
C ASP A 209 5.50 -14.99 -7.69
N CYS A 210 6.07 -14.22 -6.76
CA CYS A 210 5.59 -12.88 -6.42
C CYS A 210 5.70 -11.94 -7.63
N ALA A 211 6.81 -11.99 -8.38
CA ALA A 211 6.99 -11.21 -9.59
C ALA A 211 5.94 -11.54 -10.68
N MET A 212 5.50 -12.80 -10.77
CA MET A 212 4.41 -13.20 -11.66
C MET A 212 3.08 -12.55 -11.26
N ASP A 213 2.75 -12.51 -9.96
CA ASP A 213 1.56 -11.82 -9.47
C ASP A 213 1.61 -10.31 -9.72
N TYR A 214 2.74 -9.65 -9.42
CA TYR A 214 2.91 -8.22 -9.69
C TYR A 214 2.72 -7.88 -11.18
N LEU A 215 3.25 -8.71 -12.07
CA LEU A 215 3.06 -8.52 -13.50
C LEU A 215 1.60 -8.77 -13.91
N GLY A 216 0.93 -9.76 -13.33
CA GLY A 216 -0.52 -9.96 -13.48
C GLY A 216 -1.32 -8.72 -13.06
N ASN A 217 -0.99 -8.15 -11.91
CA ASN A 217 -1.61 -6.92 -11.39
C ASN A 217 -1.35 -5.71 -12.28
N LEU A 218 -0.16 -5.58 -12.86
CA LEU A 218 0.14 -4.52 -13.83
C LEU A 218 -0.75 -4.63 -15.07
N TYR A 219 -0.85 -5.83 -15.65
CA TYR A 219 -1.69 -6.07 -16.82
C TYR A 219 -3.17 -5.87 -16.52
N TYR A 220 -3.64 -6.33 -15.35
CA TYR A 220 -5.04 -6.20 -14.93
C TYR A 220 -5.44 -4.75 -14.63
N ASN A 221 -4.63 -4.03 -13.86
CA ASN A 221 -5.00 -2.71 -13.35
C ASN A 221 -4.64 -1.58 -14.31
N ILE A 222 -3.46 -1.64 -14.95
CA ILE A 222 -2.91 -0.53 -15.73
C ILE A 222 -3.10 -0.76 -17.23
N GLU A 223 -2.60 -1.87 -17.77
CA GLU A 223 -2.66 -2.12 -19.22
C GLU A 223 -4.08 -2.57 -19.68
N LYS A 224 -4.93 -3.02 -18.75
CA LYS A 224 -6.24 -3.64 -19.00
C LYS A 224 -6.18 -4.81 -20.00
N ASP A 225 -5.04 -5.52 -20.03
CA ASP A 225 -4.81 -6.70 -20.85
C ASP A 225 -5.08 -7.95 -20.00
N TYR A 226 -6.35 -8.35 -19.98
CA TYR A 226 -6.80 -9.46 -19.14
C TYR A 226 -6.27 -10.83 -19.57
N GLU A 227 -5.86 -10.99 -20.84
CA GLU A 227 -5.30 -12.25 -21.32
C GLU A 227 -3.88 -12.45 -20.76
N ASN A 228 -3.04 -11.42 -20.84
CA ASN A 228 -1.72 -11.47 -20.21
C ASN A 228 -1.84 -11.52 -18.68
N ALA A 229 -2.77 -10.77 -18.07
CA ALA A 229 -2.98 -10.86 -16.63
C ALA A 229 -3.33 -12.30 -16.20
N LYS A 230 -4.25 -12.95 -16.92
CA LYS A 230 -4.65 -14.34 -16.69
C LYS A 230 -3.46 -15.29 -16.80
N LYS A 231 -2.64 -15.13 -17.85
CA LYS A 231 -1.43 -15.93 -18.05
C LYS A 231 -0.49 -15.85 -16.84
N TYR A 232 -0.14 -14.64 -16.39
CA TYR A 232 0.81 -14.48 -15.29
C TYR A 232 0.24 -14.91 -13.94
N TYR A 233 -1.06 -14.68 -13.68
CA TYR A 233 -1.70 -15.23 -12.48
C TYR A 233 -1.70 -16.75 -12.48
N LEU A 234 -2.00 -17.42 -13.60
CA LEU A 234 -1.95 -18.88 -13.69
C LEU A 234 -0.53 -19.41 -13.42
N MET A 235 0.50 -18.75 -13.96
CA MET A 235 1.89 -19.10 -13.69
C MET A 235 2.24 -18.96 -12.19
N ALA A 236 1.81 -17.87 -11.55
CA ALA A 236 2.01 -17.64 -10.12
C ALA A 236 1.35 -18.76 -9.28
N ILE A 237 0.11 -19.12 -9.61
CA ILE A 237 -0.67 -20.18 -8.93
C ILE A 237 0.00 -21.54 -9.08
N GLU A 238 0.52 -21.88 -10.26
CA GLU A 238 1.26 -23.13 -10.50
C GLU A 238 2.51 -23.24 -9.62
N LYS A 239 3.11 -22.09 -9.26
CA LYS A 239 4.25 -22.00 -8.34
C LYS A 239 3.85 -21.94 -6.86
N GLY A 240 2.56 -21.91 -6.54
CA GLY A 240 2.05 -21.92 -5.17
C GLY A 240 1.68 -20.54 -4.62
N ASN A 241 1.82 -19.47 -5.42
CA ASN A 241 1.39 -18.13 -5.03
C ASN A 241 -0.14 -18.04 -5.05
N ASN A 242 -0.74 -17.93 -3.87
CA ASN A 242 -2.19 -17.90 -3.71
C ASN A 242 -2.79 -16.50 -3.87
N ASP A 243 -1.98 -15.44 -3.79
CA ASP A 243 -2.46 -14.06 -3.91
C ASP A 243 -3.00 -13.80 -5.33
N ALA A 244 -2.37 -14.44 -6.32
CA ALA A 244 -2.79 -14.41 -7.73
C ALA A 244 -4.17 -15.05 -7.99
N ILE A 245 -4.65 -15.95 -7.12
CA ILE A 245 -5.95 -16.63 -7.32
C ILE A 245 -7.09 -15.62 -7.27
N ASN A 246 -7.01 -14.61 -6.41
CA ASN A 246 -8.05 -13.59 -6.31
C ASN A 246 -8.11 -12.74 -7.59
N GLY A 247 -6.96 -12.33 -8.13
CA GLY A 247 -6.86 -11.62 -9.41
C GLY A 247 -7.42 -12.43 -10.56
N LEU A 248 -7.15 -13.74 -10.59
CA LEU A 248 -7.72 -14.64 -11.58
C LEU A 248 -9.26 -14.77 -11.47
N GLY A 249 -9.80 -14.86 -10.27
CA GLY A 249 -11.25 -14.84 -10.04
C GLY A 249 -11.90 -13.55 -10.58
N SER A 250 -11.26 -12.41 -10.35
CA SER A 250 -11.71 -11.11 -10.87
C SER A 250 -11.66 -11.03 -12.40
N ILE A 251 -10.68 -11.67 -13.06
CA ILE A 251 -10.66 -11.77 -14.53
C ILE A 251 -11.86 -12.58 -15.03
N TYR A 252 -12.15 -13.72 -14.40
CA TYR A 252 -13.31 -14.53 -14.78
C TYR A 252 -14.64 -13.80 -14.55
N LEU A 253 -14.74 -13.00 -13.49
CA LEU A 253 -15.89 -12.12 -13.27
C LEU A 253 -16.09 -11.14 -14.44
N ILE A 254 -15.02 -10.47 -14.88
CA ILE A 254 -15.05 -9.54 -16.03
C ILE A 254 -15.44 -10.27 -17.32
N ALA A 255 -14.91 -11.47 -17.53
CA ALA A 255 -15.26 -12.35 -18.64
C ALA A 255 -16.69 -12.93 -18.54
N LYS A 256 -17.41 -12.65 -17.44
CA LYS A 256 -18.74 -13.21 -17.11
C LYS A 256 -18.76 -14.73 -17.01
N ASP A 257 -17.61 -15.33 -16.75
CA ASP A 257 -17.46 -16.75 -16.42
C ASP A 257 -17.56 -16.91 -14.91
N TYR A 258 -18.79 -16.76 -14.41
CA TYR A 258 -19.08 -16.74 -12.98
C TYR A 258 -18.75 -18.07 -12.30
N GLU A 259 -18.85 -19.19 -13.01
CA GLU A 259 -18.54 -20.50 -12.45
C GLU A 259 -17.05 -20.64 -12.15
N ASN A 260 -16.18 -20.23 -13.07
CA ASN A 260 -14.75 -20.21 -12.78
C ASN A 260 -14.39 -19.15 -11.74
N ALA A 261 -15.01 -17.96 -11.76
CA ALA A 261 -14.80 -16.96 -10.72
C ALA A 261 -15.08 -17.53 -9.31
N LYS A 262 -16.24 -18.18 -9.13
CA LYS A 262 -16.61 -18.85 -7.88
C LYS A 262 -15.61 -19.94 -7.50
N LYS A 263 -15.26 -20.82 -8.45
CA LYS A 263 -14.29 -21.91 -8.22
C LYS A 263 -12.97 -21.39 -7.67
N TYR A 264 -12.37 -20.37 -8.30
CA TYR A 264 -11.09 -19.83 -7.86
C TYR A 264 -11.19 -19.10 -6.52
N TRP A 265 -12.24 -18.31 -6.29
CA TRP A 265 -12.41 -17.67 -4.98
C TRP A 265 -12.65 -18.66 -3.84
N LEU A 266 -13.41 -19.74 -4.07
CA LEU A 266 -13.61 -20.78 -3.06
C LEU A 266 -12.28 -21.43 -2.62
N MET A 267 -11.34 -21.64 -3.54
CA MET A 267 -10.02 -22.21 -3.21
C MET A 267 -9.19 -21.36 -2.23
N VAL A 268 -9.35 -20.03 -2.23
CA VAL A 268 -8.63 -19.14 -1.30
C VAL A 268 -9.43 -18.80 -0.05
N ILE A 269 -10.75 -18.93 -0.10
CA ILE A 269 -11.61 -18.83 1.10
C ILE A 269 -11.26 -19.94 2.10
N GLU A 270 -10.96 -21.16 1.63
CA GLU A 270 -10.45 -22.26 2.48
C GLU A 270 -9.16 -21.90 3.22
N LYS A 271 -8.36 -20.99 2.65
CA LYS A 271 -7.12 -20.47 3.24
C LYS A 271 -7.34 -19.20 4.05
N GLY A 272 -8.59 -18.76 4.18
CA GLY A 272 -8.97 -17.63 5.01
C GLY A 272 -8.76 -16.25 4.37
N ASN A 273 -8.72 -16.15 3.04
CA ASN A 273 -8.67 -14.86 2.34
C ASN A 273 -10.04 -14.18 2.39
N ASP A 274 -10.12 -13.02 3.05
CA ASP A 274 -11.35 -12.25 3.27
C ASP A 274 -11.80 -11.50 2.00
N LEU A 275 -10.86 -11.02 1.18
CA LEU A 275 -11.18 -10.35 -0.09
C LEU A 275 -11.96 -11.26 -1.05
N ALA A 276 -11.59 -12.54 -1.14
CA ALA A 276 -12.32 -13.53 -1.92
C ALA A 276 -13.73 -13.79 -1.37
N MET A 277 -13.90 -13.75 -0.04
CA MET A 277 -15.23 -13.86 0.59
C MET A 277 -16.11 -12.66 0.21
N ILE A 278 -15.56 -11.45 0.21
CA ILE A 278 -16.28 -10.24 -0.24
C ILE A 278 -16.67 -10.36 -1.71
N ASN A 279 -15.72 -10.70 -2.58
CA ASN A 279 -15.94 -10.81 -4.01
C ASN A 279 -17.02 -11.84 -4.35
N LEU A 280 -16.98 -12.98 -3.66
CA LEU A 280 -18.00 -14.01 -3.81
C LEU A 280 -19.37 -13.54 -3.29
N GLY A 281 -19.41 -12.87 -2.14
CA GLY A 281 -20.64 -12.26 -1.62
C GLY A 281 -21.24 -11.23 -2.57
N ASN A 282 -20.40 -10.37 -3.18
CA ASN A 282 -20.80 -9.38 -4.17
C ASN A 282 -21.33 -10.05 -5.44
N LEU A 283 -20.68 -11.12 -5.91
CA LEU A 283 -21.17 -11.89 -7.06
C LEU A 283 -22.58 -12.43 -6.79
N TYR A 284 -22.82 -13.01 -5.62
CA TYR A 284 -24.16 -13.49 -5.24
C TYR A 284 -25.18 -12.35 -5.14
N TYR A 285 -24.80 -11.20 -4.57
CA TYR A 285 -25.68 -10.04 -4.41
C TYR A 285 -26.03 -9.34 -5.72
N ASP A 286 -25.01 -9.07 -6.56
CA ASP A 286 -25.16 -8.22 -7.75
C ASP A 286 -25.64 -9.02 -8.96
N ILE A 287 -25.12 -10.24 -9.15
CA ILE A 287 -25.33 -11.05 -10.34
C ILE A 287 -26.42 -12.10 -10.11
N GLU A 288 -26.25 -12.98 -9.12
CA GLU A 288 -27.15 -14.12 -8.92
C GLU A 288 -28.44 -13.73 -8.16
N LYS A 289 -28.42 -12.57 -7.48
CA LYS A 289 -29.48 -12.12 -6.55
C LYS A 289 -29.80 -13.15 -5.46
N ASP A 290 -28.80 -13.93 -5.07
CA ASP A 290 -28.86 -14.88 -3.95
C ASP A 290 -28.36 -14.20 -2.69
N TYR A 291 -29.29 -13.51 -2.02
CA TYR A 291 -28.97 -12.70 -0.84
C TYR A 291 -28.56 -13.54 0.38
N GLU A 292 -29.00 -14.79 0.46
CA GLU A 292 -28.63 -15.68 1.57
C GLU A 292 -27.15 -16.09 1.45
N ASN A 293 -26.72 -16.48 0.26
CA ASN A 293 -25.30 -16.75 0.03
C ASN A 293 -24.45 -15.48 0.12
N ALA A 294 -24.92 -14.33 -0.38
CA ALA A 294 -24.22 -13.07 -0.20
C ALA A 294 -23.95 -12.77 1.29
N LYS A 295 -24.99 -12.89 2.12
CA LYS A 295 -24.94 -12.72 3.57
C LYS A 295 -23.98 -13.72 4.23
N LYS A 296 -24.04 -15.00 3.85
CA LYS A 296 -23.13 -16.04 4.34
C LYS A 296 -21.66 -15.67 4.13
N TYR A 297 -21.26 -15.32 2.91
CA TYR A 297 -19.86 -15.00 2.61
C TYR A 297 -19.41 -13.68 3.23
N TRP A 298 -20.26 -12.67 3.27
CA TRP A 298 -19.94 -11.43 3.99
C TRP A 298 -19.81 -11.66 5.50
N LEU A 299 -20.65 -12.49 6.12
CA LEU A 299 -20.50 -12.83 7.55
C LEU A 299 -19.16 -13.53 7.82
N MET A 300 -18.70 -14.43 6.95
CA MET A 300 -17.36 -15.04 7.06
C MET A 300 -16.24 -13.99 6.99
N ALA A 301 -16.37 -12.98 6.12
CA ALA A 301 -15.41 -11.88 6.03
C ALA A 301 -15.46 -10.97 7.27
N ILE A 302 -16.65 -10.73 7.83
CA ILE A 302 -16.86 -9.95 9.07
C ILE A 302 -16.18 -10.62 10.26
N GLU A 303 -16.19 -11.97 10.35
CA GLU A 303 -15.45 -12.70 11.39
C GLU A 303 -13.93 -12.44 11.33
N LYS A 304 -13.41 -12.09 10.16
CA LYS A 304 -12.01 -11.66 9.96
C LYS A 304 -11.80 -10.16 10.16
N GLY A 305 -12.84 -9.42 10.54
CA GLY A 305 -12.79 -8.00 10.81
C GLY A 305 -12.86 -7.12 9.56
N ASN A 306 -13.30 -7.66 8.42
CA ASN A 306 -13.39 -6.91 7.17
C ASN A 306 -14.54 -5.90 7.20
N ASP A 307 -14.20 -4.62 7.01
CA ASP A 307 -15.12 -3.49 7.12
C ASP A 307 -16.01 -3.31 5.88
N PHE A 308 -15.52 -3.63 4.69
CA PHE A 308 -16.34 -3.63 3.46
C PHE A 308 -17.46 -4.68 3.52
N ALA A 309 -17.20 -5.85 4.10
CA ALA A 309 -18.24 -6.85 4.32
C ALA A 309 -19.32 -6.37 5.31
N MET A 310 -18.92 -5.69 6.39
CA MET A 310 -19.86 -5.03 7.33
C MET A 310 -20.69 -3.97 6.60
N TYR A 311 -20.04 -3.13 5.78
CA TYR A 311 -20.71 -2.13 4.96
C TYR A 311 -21.72 -2.74 3.99
N ASN A 312 -21.33 -3.76 3.22
CA ASN A 312 -22.20 -4.43 2.26
C ASN A 312 -23.39 -5.11 2.92
N LEU A 313 -23.17 -5.75 4.08
CA LEU A 313 -24.26 -6.33 4.83
C LEU A 313 -25.23 -5.27 5.37
N GLY A 314 -24.71 -4.11 5.80
CA GLY A 314 -25.55 -2.95 6.14
C GLY A 314 -26.40 -2.48 4.96
N ASN A 315 -25.83 -2.41 3.76
CA ASN A 315 -26.57 -2.07 2.54
C ASN A 315 -27.64 -3.11 2.20
N LEU A 316 -27.34 -4.40 2.33
CA LEU A 316 -28.34 -5.46 2.13
C LEU A 316 -29.57 -5.27 3.03
N TYR A 317 -29.33 -5.01 4.32
CA TYR A 317 -30.42 -4.77 5.26
C TYR A 317 -31.21 -3.50 4.92
N TYR A 318 -30.54 -2.43 4.50
CA TYR A 318 -31.18 -1.16 4.14
C TYR A 318 -31.98 -1.25 2.82
N ASP A 319 -31.39 -1.81 1.78
CA ASP A 319 -31.94 -1.78 0.42
C ASP A 319 -32.92 -2.92 0.14
N ILE A 320 -32.63 -4.13 0.64
CA ILE A 320 -33.40 -5.34 0.33
C ILE A 320 -34.32 -5.72 1.48
N GLU A 321 -33.79 -5.93 2.69
CA GLU A 321 -34.61 -6.39 3.82
C GLU A 321 -35.45 -5.26 4.46
N LYS A 322 -35.10 -4.00 4.21
CA LYS A 322 -35.70 -2.80 4.84
C LYS A 322 -35.65 -2.84 6.37
N ASP A 323 -34.61 -3.47 6.91
CA ASP A 323 -34.32 -3.54 8.34
C ASP A 323 -33.26 -2.49 8.69
N TYR A 324 -33.73 -1.29 9.03
CA TYR A 324 -32.86 -0.15 9.31
C TYR A 324 -32.05 -0.30 10.61
N GLU A 325 -32.53 -1.09 11.57
CA GLU A 325 -31.82 -1.33 12.83
C GLU A 325 -30.58 -2.20 12.58
N ASN A 326 -30.74 -3.29 11.82
CA ASN A 326 -29.59 -4.10 11.42
C ASN A 326 -28.67 -3.35 10.45
N ALA A 327 -29.20 -2.56 9.50
CA ALA A 327 -28.37 -1.72 8.64
C ALA A 327 -27.45 -0.80 9.45
N LYS A 328 -28.03 -0.08 10.43
CA LYS A 328 -27.32 0.79 11.36
C LYS A 328 -26.29 0.04 12.18
N LYS A 329 -26.64 -1.13 12.73
CA LYS A 329 -25.72 -1.98 13.48
C LYS A 329 -24.47 -2.33 12.67
N TYR A 330 -24.64 -2.85 11.45
CA TYR A 330 -23.49 -3.26 10.63
C TYR A 330 -22.68 -2.08 10.09
N TRP A 331 -23.33 -0.97 9.73
CA TRP A 331 -22.60 0.25 9.39
C TRP A 331 -21.82 0.80 10.58
N LEU A 332 -22.36 0.79 11.80
CA LEU A 332 -21.61 1.21 12.99
C LEU A 332 -20.37 0.33 13.23
N MET A 333 -20.47 -0.98 13.03
CA MET A 333 -19.30 -1.87 13.10
C MET A 333 -18.25 -1.52 12.04
N ALA A 334 -18.66 -1.20 10.80
CA ALA A 334 -17.75 -0.75 9.74
C ALA A 334 -17.09 0.62 10.09
N ILE A 335 -17.85 1.53 10.71
CA ILE A 335 -17.38 2.85 11.14
C ILE A 335 -16.31 2.73 12.23
N GLU A 336 -16.42 1.78 13.15
CA GLU A 336 -15.38 1.49 14.16
C GLU A 336 -14.05 1.08 13.53
N LYS A 337 -14.08 0.51 12.32
CA LYS A 337 -12.89 0.18 11.51
C LYS A 337 -12.45 1.31 10.60
N GLY A 338 -13.16 2.44 10.60
CA GLY A 338 -12.82 3.63 9.83
C GLY A 338 -13.39 3.68 8.42
N ASN A 339 -14.39 2.84 8.10
CA ASN A 339 -15.03 2.82 6.79
C ASN A 339 -15.86 4.10 6.54
N ASP A 340 -15.46 4.89 5.57
CA ASP A 340 -16.06 6.19 5.26
C ASP A 340 -17.39 6.06 4.48
N PHE A 341 -17.55 5.02 3.66
CA PHE A 341 -18.81 4.73 2.98
C PHE A 341 -19.94 4.38 3.97
N ALA A 342 -19.62 3.65 5.04
CA ALA A 342 -20.57 3.37 6.11
C ALA A 342 -20.93 4.64 6.91
N MET A 343 -19.96 5.52 7.18
CA MET A 343 -20.24 6.85 7.77
C MET A 343 -21.18 7.66 6.88
N TYR A 344 -20.92 7.67 5.58
CA TYR A 344 -21.75 8.34 4.59
C TYR A 344 -23.19 7.78 4.54
N ASN A 345 -23.35 6.47 4.45
CA ASN A 345 -24.66 5.82 4.40
C ASN A 345 -25.46 6.00 5.68
N LEU A 346 -24.80 5.94 6.84
CA LEU A 346 -25.46 6.23 8.11
C LEU A 346 -25.92 7.69 8.19
N GLY A 347 -25.13 8.64 7.68
CA GLY A 347 -25.55 10.03 7.52
C GLY A 347 -26.79 10.18 6.63
N ASN A 348 -26.85 9.45 5.52
CA ASN A 348 -28.01 9.44 4.63
C ASN A 348 -29.25 8.84 5.30
N LEU A 349 -29.10 7.75 6.07
CA LEU A 349 -30.21 7.15 6.83
C LEU A 349 -30.84 8.18 7.78
N TYR A 350 -30.02 8.90 8.54
CA TYR A 350 -30.50 9.96 9.43
C TYR A 350 -31.17 11.11 8.67
N TYR A 351 -30.61 11.53 7.54
CA TYR A 351 -31.16 12.62 6.74
C TYR A 351 -32.49 12.26 6.06
N ASP A 352 -32.55 11.10 5.41
CA ASP A 352 -33.67 10.70 4.56
C ASP A 352 -34.81 10.05 5.35
N THR A 353 -34.48 9.18 6.30
CA THR A 353 -35.45 8.34 7.01
C THR A 353 -35.80 8.93 8.37
N GLU A 354 -34.81 9.20 9.23
CA GLU A 354 -35.07 9.68 10.59
C GLU A 354 -35.34 11.19 10.67
N LYS A 355 -34.98 11.95 9.63
CA LYS A 355 -35.01 13.43 9.59
C LYS A 355 -34.22 14.08 10.74
N ASP A 356 -33.19 13.40 11.21
CA ASP A 356 -32.25 13.88 12.21
C ASP A 356 -31.02 14.49 11.53
N TYR A 357 -31.13 15.78 11.23
CA TYR A 357 -30.10 16.52 10.51
C TYR A 357 -28.80 16.70 11.31
N GLU A 358 -28.87 16.68 12.64
CA GLU A 358 -27.69 16.83 13.50
C GLU A 358 -26.83 15.57 13.43
N ASN A 359 -27.46 14.39 13.54
CA ASN A 359 -26.74 13.13 13.35
C ASN A 359 -26.29 12.94 11.90
N ALA A 360 -27.10 13.31 10.91
CA ALA A 360 -26.68 13.27 9.51
C ALA A 360 -25.38 14.06 9.29
N LYS A 361 -25.36 15.31 9.78
CA LYS A 361 -24.19 16.20 9.75
C LYS A 361 -22.98 15.60 10.47
N LYS A 362 -23.19 15.04 11.67
CA LYS A 362 -22.12 14.38 12.45
C LYS A 362 -21.44 13.27 11.65
N TYR A 363 -22.21 12.33 11.09
CA TYR A 363 -21.64 11.19 10.37
C TYR A 363 -21.03 11.59 9.02
N TRP A 364 -21.63 12.54 8.30
CA TRP A 364 -20.99 13.09 7.10
C TRP A 364 -19.69 13.82 7.42
N LEU A 365 -19.60 14.59 8.51
CA LEU A 365 -18.34 15.21 8.94
C LEU A 365 -17.25 14.17 9.21
N MET A 366 -17.57 13.05 9.87
CA MET A 366 -16.63 11.94 10.06
C MET A 366 -16.15 11.36 8.72
N ALA A 367 -17.06 11.17 7.75
CA ALA A 367 -16.69 10.70 6.41
C ALA A 367 -15.80 11.71 5.66
N ILE A 368 -16.05 13.01 5.82
CA ILE A 368 -15.27 14.10 5.24
C ILE A 368 -13.84 14.11 5.78
N GLU A 369 -13.64 13.83 7.08
CA GLU A 369 -12.29 13.69 7.66
C GLU A 369 -11.48 12.55 7.01
N LYS A 370 -12.17 11.55 6.45
CA LYS A 370 -11.57 10.47 5.65
C LYS A 370 -11.46 10.79 4.15
N GLY A 371 -11.94 11.97 3.73
CA GLY A 371 -11.86 12.45 2.36
C GLY A 371 -13.03 12.06 1.46
N ASN A 372 -14.14 11.57 2.03
CA ASN A 372 -15.32 11.18 1.27
C ASN A 372 -15.99 12.40 0.61
N ASP A 373 -15.98 12.44 -0.72
CA ASP A 373 -16.46 13.56 -1.52
C ASP A 373 -17.99 13.61 -1.61
N PHE A 374 -18.67 12.46 -1.58
CA PHE A 374 -20.14 12.40 -1.51
C PHE A 374 -20.68 12.98 -0.20
N ALA A 375 -20.00 12.75 0.92
CA ALA A 375 -20.33 13.36 2.20
C ALA A 375 -20.12 14.88 2.18
N MET A 376 -19.05 15.38 1.55
CA MET A 376 -18.85 16.82 1.33
C MET A 376 -20.00 17.41 0.52
N TYR A 377 -20.40 16.74 -0.56
CA TYR A 377 -21.53 17.14 -1.40
C TYR A 377 -22.84 17.18 -0.62
N ASN A 378 -23.19 16.12 0.12
CA ASN A 378 -24.44 16.04 0.88
C ASN A 378 -24.49 17.06 2.02
N LEU A 379 -23.35 17.33 2.67
CA LEU A 379 -23.28 18.38 3.67
C LEU A 379 -23.46 19.77 3.04
N GLY A 380 -22.93 19.99 1.83
CA GLY A 380 -23.21 21.20 1.04
C GLY A 380 -24.71 21.36 0.73
N ASN A 381 -25.40 20.28 0.36
CA ASN A 381 -26.84 20.27 0.14
C ASN A 381 -27.62 20.58 1.42
N LEU A 382 -27.23 20.00 2.57
CA LEU A 382 -27.85 20.28 3.86
C LEU A 382 -27.79 21.79 4.18
N TYR A 383 -26.62 22.40 4.02
CA TYR A 383 -26.45 23.84 4.24
C TYR A 383 -27.25 24.68 3.23
N TYR A 384 -27.32 24.26 1.97
CA TYR A 384 -28.03 24.98 0.93
C TYR A 384 -29.56 24.91 1.08
N ASP A 385 -30.09 23.72 1.34
CA ASP A 385 -31.52 23.43 1.30
C ASP A 385 -32.20 23.59 2.65
N ILE A 386 -31.55 23.16 3.74
CA ILE A 386 -32.14 23.13 5.08
C ILE A 386 -31.70 24.34 5.90
N GLU A 387 -30.39 24.51 6.10
CA GLU A 387 -29.88 25.58 6.98
C GLU A 387 -29.87 26.97 6.31
N LYS A 388 -29.96 27.02 4.98
CA LYS A 388 -29.81 28.24 4.15
C LYS A 388 -28.51 29.01 4.41
N ASP A 389 -27.45 28.31 4.79
CA ASP A 389 -26.10 28.85 4.93
C ASP A 389 -25.32 28.65 3.63
N TYR A 390 -25.44 29.65 2.76
CA TYR A 390 -24.83 29.62 1.43
C TYR A 390 -23.30 29.68 1.44
N GLU A 391 -22.69 30.21 2.50
CA GLU A 391 -21.23 30.28 2.61
C GLU A 391 -20.67 28.89 2.93
N ASN A 392 -21.26 28.20 3.91
CA ASN A 392 -20.89 26.81 4.18
C ASN A 392 -21.25 25.88 3.01
N ALA A 393 -22.39 26.08 2.34
CA ALA A 393 -22.71 25.34 1.13
C ALA A 393 -21.62 25.51 0.05
N LYS A 394 -21.20 26.76 -0.23
CA LYS A 394 -20.08 27.06 -1.17
C LYS A 394 -18.82 26.30 -0.75
N LYS A 395 -18.44 26.40 0.53
CA LYS A 395 -17.24 25.77 1.09
C LYS A 395 -17.23 24.26 0.83
N TYR A 396 -18.29 23.55 1.22
CA TYR A 396 -18.34 22.09 1.09
C TYR A 396 -18.47 21.63 -0.37
N TYR A 397 -19.16 22.38 -1.23
CA TYR A 397 -19.13 22.10 -2.66
C TYR A 397 -17.73 22.25 -3.25
N LEU A 398 -16.99 23.32 -2.92
CA LEU A 398 -15.62 23.48 -3.41
C LEU A 398 -14.69 22.35 -2.94
N MET A 399 -14.82 21.90 -1.69
CA MET A 399 -14.07 20.75 -1.18
C MET A 399 -14.40 19.47 -1.96
N ALA A 400 -15.67 19.21 -2.25
CA ALA A 400 -16.08 18.04 -3.04
C ALA A 400 -15.55 18.11 -4.48
N ILE A 401 -15.58 19.31 -5.10
CA ILE A 401 -15.06 19.55 -6.45
C ILE A 401 -13.54 19.34 -6.51
N GLU A 402 -12.79 19.77 -5.49
CA GLU A 402 -11.36 19.52 -5.36
C GLU A 402 -11.04 18.01 -5.34
N LYS A 403 -11.95 17.20 -4.79
CA LYS A 403 -11.88 15.73 -4.80
C LYS A 403 -12.41 15.07 -6.08
N GLY A 404 -12.94 15.84 -7.03
CA GLY A 404 -13.41 15.34 -8.32
C GLY A 404 -14.91 15.06 -8.40
N ASN A 405 -15.70 15.52 -7.42
CA ASN A 405 -17.14 15.31 -7.43
C ASN A 405 -17.85 16.22 -8.45
N GLU A 406 -18.36 15.62 -9.53
CA GLU A 406 -19.04 16.37 -10.60
C GLU A 406 -20.41 16.93 -10.18
N LEU A 407 -21.12 16.26 -9.27
CA LEU A 407 -22.43 16.70 -8.79
C LEU A 407 -22.32 18.04 -8.05
N ALA A 408 -21.24 18.21 -7.28
CA ALA A 408 -20.95 19.45 -6.57
C ALA A 408 -20.70 20.64 -7.51
N ILE A 409 -20.17 20.43 -8.73
CA ILE A 409 -20.03 21.49 -9.74
C ILE A 409 -21.40 22.05 -10.15
N ASN A 410 -22.37 21.16 -10.38
CA ASN A 410 -23.71 21.56 -10.78
C ASN A 410 -24.39 22.37 -9.67
N ASN A 411 -24.27 21.93 -8.41
CA ASN A 411 -24.86 22.62 -7.27
C ASN A 411 -24.14 23.93 -6.92
N LEU A 412 -22.83 24.03 -7.14
CA LEU A 412 -22.12 25.32 -7.10
C LEU A 412 -22.65 26.28 -8.19
N GLY A 413 -22.98 25.77 -9.37
CA GLY A 413 -23.61 26.56 -10.45
C GLY A 413 -24.98 27.10 -10.05
N LEU A 414 -25.82 26.27 -9.39
CA LEU A 414 -27.10 26.68 -8.83
C LEU A 414 -26.92 27.74 -7.73
N LEU A 415 -25.96 27.54 -6.82
CA LEU A 415 -25.60 28.51 -5.78
C LEU A 415 -25.17 29.87 -6.39
N CYS A 416 -24.45 29.84 -7.51
CA CYS A 416 -24.05 31.02 -8.25
C CYS A 416 -25.20 31.66 -9.06
N GLY A 417 -26.41 31.09 -9.03
CA GLY A 417 -27.57 31.55 -9.82
C GLY A 417 -27.34 31.42 -11.33
N GLY A 418 -26.57 30.42 -11.77
CA GLY A 418 -26.17 30.26 -13.18
C GLY A 418 -25.21 31.34 -13.69
N ASN A 419 -24.65 32.18 -12.81
CA ASN A 419 -23.69 33.20 -13.19
C ASN A 419 -22.30 32.57 -13.46
N TYR A 420 -21.99 32.37 -14.74
CA TYR A 420 -20.71 31.84 -15.23
C TYR A 420 -19.48 32.56 -14.66
N LEU A 421 -19.56 33.87 -14.41
CA LEU A 421 -18.43 34.64 -13.85
C LEU A 421 -18.21 34.30 -12.38
N LYS A 422 -19.27 34.23 -11.57
CA LYS A 422 -19.17 33.85 -10.15
C LYS A 422 -18.61 32.44 -10.00
N MET A 423 -19.12 31.51 -10.82
CA MET A 423 -18.65 30.14 -10.83
C MET A 423 -17.16 30.06 -11.22
N TYR A 424 -16.75 30.81 -12.23
CA TYR A 424 -15.35 30.89 -12.66
C TYR A 424 -14.44 31.42 -11.55
N VAL A 425 -14.86 32.46 -10.82
CA VAL A 425 -14.10 33.00 -9.69
C VAL A 425 -13.95 31.97 -8.58
N CYS A 426 -15.04 31.28 -8.20
CA CYS A 426 -15.00 30.24 -7.16
C CYS A 426 -14.06 29.08 -7.53
N LEU A 427 -14.09 28.60 -8.77
CA LEU A 427 -13.19 27.53 -9.21
C LEU A 427 -11.72 27.98 -9.30
N LYS A 428 -11.48 29.27 -9.57
CA LYS A 428 -10.13 29.84 -9.58
C LYS A 428 -9.50 29.92 -8.18
N GLU A 429 -10.31 29.98 -7.12
CA GLU A 429 -9.85 29.96 -5.72
C GLU A 429 -9.25 28.60 -5.32
N ILE A 430 -9.61 27.51 -6.01
CA ILE A 430 -9.07 26.18 -5.72
C ILE A 430 -7.61 26.11 -6.19
N THR A 431 -6.71 25.80 -5.24
CA THR A 431 -5.27 25.69 -5.48
C THR A 431 -4.86 24.32 -6.02
N ASN A 432 -5.45 23.23 -5.53
CA ASN A 432 -5.15 21.88 -6.01
C ASN A 432 -6.16 21.48 -7.10
N ARG A 433 -5.93 21.94 -8.33
CA ARG A 433 -6.85 21.67 -9.43
C ARG A 433 -6.67 20.26 -9.97
N ASN A 434 -7.78 19.58 -10.16
CA ASN A 434 -7.88 18.33 -10.90
C ASN A 434 -8.37 18.61 -12.33
N GLU A 435 -8.37 17.58 -13.18
CA GLU A 435 -8.79 17.70 -14.58
C GLU A 435 -10.22 18.22 -14.73
N LEU A 436 -11.12 17.84 -13.82
CA LEU A 436 -12.51 18.29 -13.79
C LEU A 436 -12.59 19.82 -13.64
N ILE A 437 -11.84 20.39 -12.69
CA ILE A 437 -11.79 21.84 -12.46
C ILE A 437 -11.22 22.56 -13.69
N ASP A 438 -10.10 22.08 -14.23
CA ASP A 438 -9.45 22.73 -15.37
C ASP A 438 -10.31 22.69 -16.63
N ASN A 439 -10.97 21.56 -16.89
CA ASN A 439 -11.94 21.43 -17.98
C ASN A 439 -13.11 22.40 -17.80
N LYS A 440 -13.64 22.52 -16.57
CA LYS A 440 -14.73 23.46 -16.30
C LYS A 440 -14.27 24.91 -16.44
N ILE A 441 -13.11 25.29 -15.93
CA ILE A 441 -12.52 26.63 -16.12
C ILE A 441 -12.35 26.94 -17.62
N LYS A 442 -11.84 25.98 -18.41
CA LYS A 442 -11.67 26.12 -19.86
C LYS A 442 -13.00 26.31 -20.59
N GLU A 443 -14.05 25.64 -20.16
CA GLU A 443 -15.42 25.86 -20.66
C GLU A 443 -15.91 27.27 -20.30
N LEU A 444 -15.82 27.66 -19.02
CA LEU A 444 -16.26 28.96 -18.52
C LEU A 444 -15.56 30.14 -19.21
N LYS A 445 -14.28 29.97 -19.59
CA LYS A 445 -13.50 30.96 -20.36
C LYS A 445 -14.07 31.28 -21.75
N LYS A 446 -14.98 30.47 -22.29
CA LYS A 446 -15.68 30.80 -23.55
C LYS A 446 -16.78 31.85 -23.34
N ASN A 447 -17.20 32.10 -22.10
CA ASN A 447 -18.22 33.09 -21.79
C ASN A 447 -17.66 34.51 -21.88
N LYS A 448 -18.37 35.40 -22.58
CA LYS A 448 -17.97 36.80 -22.79
C LYS A 448 -17.63 37.54 -21.48
N LYS A 449 -18.42 37.35 -20.41
CA LYS A 449 -18.17 38.01 -19.11
C LYS A 449 -16.89 37.53 -18.44
N VAL A 450 -16.53 36.25 -18.63
CA VAL A 450 -15.30 35.66 -18.11
C VAL A 450 -14.08 36.16 -18.90
N ILE A 451 -14.19 36.26 -20.23
CA ILE A 451 -13.13 36.84 -21.09
C ILE A 451 -12.86 38.29 -20.70
N GLU A 452 -13.92 39.11 -20.55
CA GLU A 452 -13.81 40.50 -20.11
C GLU A 452 -13.14 40.61 -18.74
N TYR A 453 -13.42 39.66 -17.83
CA TYR A 453 -12.79 39.59 -16.51
C TYR A 453 -11.29 39.24 -16.59
N GLU A 454 -10.90 38.23 -17.38
CA GLU A 454 -9.49 37.85 -17.55
C GLU A 454 -8.67 38.96 -18.20
N ASN A 455 -9.21 39.63 -19.23
CA ASN A 455 -8.54 40.75 -19.89
C ASN A 455 -8.30 41.92 -18.91
N LYS A 456 -9.25 42.17 -18.00
CA LYS A 456 -9.08 43.17 -16.95
C LYS A 456 -7.99 42.78 -15.96
N LEU A 457 -7.97 41.53 -15.48
CA LEU A 457 -6.92 41.04 -14.60
C LEU A 457 -5.53 41.15 -15.23
N ALA A 458 -5.38 40.78 -16.49
CA ALA A 458 -4.13 40.91 -17.24
C ALA A 458 -3.68 42.39 -17.31
N TYR A 459 -4.60 43.29 -17.66
CA TYR A 459 -4.33 44.73 -17.74
C TYR A 459 -3.89 45.34 -16.40
N PHE A 460 -4.53 44.97 -15.28
CA PHE A 460 -4.13 45.45 -13.95
C PHE A 460 -2.79 44.86 -13.47
N GLY A 461 -2.50 43.61 -13.82
CA GLY A 461 -1.23 42.95 -13.52
C GLY A 461 -0.03 43.62 -14.21
N GLU A 462 -0.19 44.03 -15.48
CA GLU A 462 0.88 44.66 -16.27
C GLU A 462 1.19 46.11 -15.86
N LEU A 463 0.20 46.86 -15.35
CA LEU A 463 0.34 48.31 -15.17
C LEU A 463 0.75 48.76 -13.76
N ASN A 464 0.47 48.00 -12.70
CA ASN A 464 0.64 48.52 -11.33
C ASN A 464 1.07 47.51 -10.25
N ASN A 465 1.40 46.25 -10.58
CA ASN A 465 1.59 45.19 -9.57
C ASN A 465 0.39 45.00 -8.61
N ILE A 466 -0.79 45.54 -8.95
CA ILE A 466 -2.03 45.38 -8.18
C ILE A 466 -2.71 44.11 -8.68
N LYS A 467 -2.79 43.09 -7.82
CA LYS A 467 -3.35 41.78 -8.17
C LYS A 467 -4.87 41.81 -8.45
N GLU A 468 -5.61 42.70 -7.78
CA GLU A 468 -7.07 42.85 -7.92
C GLU A 468 -7.58 44.18 -7.32
N CYS A 469 -8.72 44.70 -7.80
CA CYS A 469 -9.41 45.86 -7.20
C CYS A 469 -10.71 45.39 -6.50
N MET A 470 -10.71 45.28 -5.17
CA MET A 470 -11.84 44.71 -4.42
C MET A 470 -13.19 45.37 -4.70
N ILE A 471 -13.24 46.68 -5.00
CA ILE A 471 -14.49 47.43 -5.23
C ILE A 471 -15.11 47.07 -6.59
N CYS A 472 -14.29 46.93 -7.63
CA CYS A 472 -14.77 46.56 -8.97
C CYS A 472 -15.15 45.07 -9.08
N PHE A 473 -14.59 44.24 -8.21
CA PHE A 473 -14.73 42.78 -8.27
C PHE A 473 -15.82 42.22 -7.31
N LYS A 474 -16.18 42.90 -6.21
CA LYS A 474 -17.14 42.39 -5.21
C LYS A 474 -18.63 42.44 -5.59
N ASN A 475 -19.07 43.27 -6.53
CA ASN A 475 -20.48 43.71 -6.55
C ASN A 475 -21.33 43.34 -7.76
N ASP A 476 -20.88 42.49 -8.71
CA ASP A 476 -21.65 42.15 -9.95
C ASP A 476 -22.08 43.37 -10.81
N LYS A 477 -21.79 44.61 -10.36
CA LYS A 477 -22.17 45.89 -10.98
C LYS A 477 -21.09 46.37 -11.94
N LEU A 478 -20.76 45.53 -12.92
CA LEU A 478 -19.92 45.96 -14.03
C LEU A 478 -20.71 45.88 -15.32
N HIS A 479 -21.67 46.79 -15.44
CA HIS A 479 -22.26 47.15 -16.73
C HIS A 479 -21.23 48.01 -17.48
N LEU A 480 -20.64 47.47 -18.54
CA LEU A 480 -20.16 48.30 -19.63
C LEU A 480 -21.20 48.23 -20.74
N LEU A 481 -21.92 49.33 -20.92
CA LEU A 481 -22.55 49.64 -22.20
C LEU A 481 -21.40 49.69 -23.22
N MET A 482 -21.24 48.62 -24.00
CA MET A 482 -20.47 48.70 -25.24
C MET A 482 -21.30 49.46 -26.25
N GLU A 483 -21.34 50.79 -26.14
CA GLU A 483 -21.65 51.68 -27.26
C GLU A 483 -21.23 53.12 -26.94
N CYS A 484 -20.14 53.51 -27.63
CA CYS A 484 -19.82 54.83 -28.15
C CYS A 484 -19.64 56.07 -27.24
N MET A 485 -18.49 56.71 -27.48
CA MET A 485 -18.12 58.10 -27.27
C MET A 485 -17.69 58.56 -25.86
N ARG A 486 -16.37 58.70 -25.74
CA ARG A 486 -15.59 59.44 -24.73
C ARG A 486 -15.31 58.70 -23.43
N HIS A 487 -14.44 57.69 -23.46
CA HIS A 487 -13.23 57.60 -22.61
C HIS A 487 -12.42 56.38 -23.07
N ASP A 488 -11.50 56.59 -24.01
CA ASP A 488 -10.38 55.67 -24.21
C ASP A 488 -9.35 56.02 -23.14
N ILE A 489 -9.15 55.17 -22.13
CA ILE A 489 -7.91 55.27 -21.36
C ILE A 489 -6.88 54.46 -22.14
N CYS A 490 -6.08 55.14 -22.97
CA CYS A 490 -4.95 54.51 -23.63
C CYS A 490 -3.86 54.15 -22.61
N LYS A 491 -2.91 53.28 -23.02
CA LYS A 491 -1.79 52.80 -22.21
C LYS A 491 -1.01 53.94 -21.53
N ASP A 492 -0.93 55.09 -22.18
CA ASP A 492 -0.20 56.27 -21.70
C ASP A 492 -1.02 57.14 -20.74
N CYS A 493 -2.35 57.14 -20.82
CA CYS A 493 -3.22 57.89 -19.90
C CYS A 493 -3.42 57.22 -18.53
N PHE A 494 -3.05 55.94 -18.39
CA PHE A 494 -3.22 55.19 -17.13
C PHE A 494 -2.05 55.38 -16.15
N LEU A 495 -0.88 55.83 -16.63
CA LEU A 495 0.34 56.02 -15.82
C LEU A 495 0.20 57.12 -14.75
N GLU A 496 -0.82 57.98 -14.84
CA GLU A 496 -1.06 59.07 -13.88
C GLU A 496 -2.24 58.82 -12.92
N VAL A 497 -2.92 57.68 -13.02
CA VAL A 497 -4.18 57.46 -12.29
C VAL A 497 -3.91 56.90 -10.89
N LYS A 498 -3.94 57.76 -9.88
CA LYS A 498 -3.77 57.40 -8.45
C LYS A 498 -4.92 56.60 -7.83
N LYS A 499 -6.02 56.35 -8.57
CA LYS A 499 -7.25 55.69 -8.12
C LYS A 499 -7.85 54.82 -9.23
N CYS A 500 -8.66 53.82 -8.91
CA CYS A 500 -9.24 52.95 -9.93
C CYS A 500 -10.18 53.75 -10.87
N PRO A 501 -10.02 53.73 -12.21
CA PRO A 501 -10.81 54.58 -13.11
C PRO A 501 -12.29 54.20 -13.21
N TYR A 502 -12.64 52.99 -12.76
CA TYR A 502 -14.01 52.49 -12.79
C TYR A 502 -14.81 52.84 -11.53
N CYS A 503 -14.18 52.83 -10.34
CA CYS A 503 -14.86 53.21 -9.10
C CYS A 503 -14.41 54.56 -8.53
N ARG A 504 -13.37 55.17 -9.12
CA ARG A 504 -12.74 56.45 -8.69
C ARG A 504 -12.26 56.47 -7.23
N TYR A 505 -12.07 55.29 -6.63
CA TYR A 505 -11.52 55.10 -5.28
C TYR A 505 -10.12 54.53 -5.33
#